data_AF-A0A258MSK6-F1
#
_entry.id   AF-A0A258MSK6-F1
#
_cell.length_a   1.000
_cell.length_b   1.000
_cell.length_c   1.000
_cell.angle_alpha   90.00
_cell.angle_beta   90.00
_cell.angle_gamma   90.00
#
_symmetry.space_group_name_H-M   'P 1'
#
loop_
_entity.id
_entity.type
_entity.pdbx_description
1 polymer ?
#
loop_
_entity_poly.entity_id
_entity_poly.type
_entity_poly.pdbx_seq_one_letter_code
_entity_poly.pdbx_strand_id
1 'polypeptide(L)' 'MRVIAVKTLREYILGFPQAGQALLSWHEEVTQAIWNNSNELKAQFRNA' A
#
# COMPACT_ATOMS: atom_id res chain seq x y z
N MET A 1 -5.04 -8.72 3.57
CA MET A 1 -4.61 -7.72 4.59
C MET A 1 -5.49 -6.49 4.47
N ARG A 2 -5.93 -5.84 5.57
CA ARG A 2 -6.73 -4.60 5.48
C ARG A 2 -5.83 -3.38 5.66
N VAL A 3 -5.77 -2.50 4.65
CA VAL A 3 -5.10 -1.20 4.78
C VAL A 3 -5.99 -0.29 5.64
N ILE A 4 -5.49 0.17 6.79
CA ILE A 4 -6.25 1.02 7.73
C ILE A 4 -6.05 2.52 7.46
N ALA A 5 -4.99 2.89 6.77
CA ALA A 5 -4.60 4.28 6.49
C ALA A 5 -5.02 4.77 5.08
N VAL A 6 -6.10 4.22 4.51
CA VAL A 6 -6.59 4.60 3.17
C VAL A 6 -6.93 6.08 3.08
N LYS A 7 -7.41 6.68 4.18
CA LYS A 7 -7.70 8.11 4.25
C LYS A 7 -6.41 8.93 4.06
N THR A 8 -5.36 8.60 4.78
CA THR A 8 -4.05 9.25 4.69
C THR A 8 -3.44 9.10 3.30
N LEU A 9 -3.58 7.91 2.68
CA LEU A 9 -3.17 7.70 1.29
C LEU A 9 -3.88 8.66 0.35
N ARG A 10 -5.21 8.76 0.42
CA ARG A 10 -5.97 9.70 -0.43
C ARG A 10 -5.54 11.15 -0.22
N GLU A 11 -5.36 11.58 1.02
CA GLU A 11 -4.91 12.94 1.34
C GLU A 11 -3.51 13.22 0.76
N TYR A 12 -2.61 12.24 0.81
CA TYR A 12 -1.27 12.36 0.23
C TYR A 12 -1.29 12.44 -1.31
N ILE A 13 -2.15 11.65 -1.96
CA ILE A 13 -2.34 11.67 -3.42
C ILE A 13 -2.79 13.05 -3.90
N LEU A 14 -3.66 13.73 -3.13
CA LEU A 14 -4.12 15.09 -3.46
C LEU A 14 -2.97 16.11 -3.43
N GLY A 15 -2.02 15.96 -2.51
CA GLY A 15 -0.82 16.82 -2.43
C GLY A 15 0.28 16.45 -3.42
N PHE A 16 0.36 15.17 -3.80
CA PHE A 16 1.40 14.61 -4.66
C PHE A 16 0.79 13.72 -5.75
N PRO A 17 0.15 14.30 -6.78
CA PRO A 17 -0.52 13.55 -7.84
C PRO A 17 0.44 12.64 -8.62
N GLN A 18 1.72 12.99 -8.67
CA GLN A 18 2.79 12.20 -9.28
C GLN A 18 2.99 10.83 -8.59
N ALA A 19 2.77 10.78 -7.29
CA ALA A 19 2.82 9.54 -6.50
C ALA A 19 1.48 8.79 -6.49
N GLY A 20 0.41 9.41 -7.02
CA GLY A 20 -0.95 8.86 -7.02
C GLY A 20 -1.05 7.48 -7.63
N GLN A 21 -0.48 7.33 -8.83
CA GLN A 21 -0.52 6.06 -9.55
C GLN A 21 0.24 4.95 -8.80
N ALA A 22 1.42 5.26 -8.27
CA ALA A 22 2.22 4.29 -7.51
C ALA A 22 1.51 3.85 -6.22
N LEU A 23 0.88 4.78 -5.51
CA LEU A 23 0.14 4.48 -4.28
C LEU A 23 -1.13 3.67 -4.53
N LEU A 24 -1.83 3.92 -5.64
CA LEU A 24 -3.02 3.15 -6.04
C LEU A 24 -2.63 1.73 -6.45
N SER A 25 -1.60 1.58 -7.31
CA SER A 25 -1.07 0.27 -7.69
C SER A 25 -0.65 -0.54 -6.46
N TRP A 26 0.12 0.07 -5.55
CA TRP A 26 0.53 -0.60 -4.31
C TRP A 26 -0.68 -1.01 -3.45
N HIS A 27 -1.68 -0.13 -3.30
CA HIS A 27 -2.88 -0.43 -2.52
C HIS A 27 -3.65 -1.61 -3.11
N GLU A 28 -3.79 -1.68 -4.44
CA GLU A 28 -4.40 -2.82 -5.11
C GLU A 28 -3.60 -4.10 -4.91
N GLU A 29 -2.28 -4.07 -5.10
CA GLU A 29 -1.40 -5.22 -4.90
C GLU A 29 -1.51 -5.78 -3.48
N VAL A 30 -1.44 -4.93 -2.45
CA VAL A 30 -1.52 -5.36 -1.05
C VAL A 30 -2.93 -5.85 -0.68
N THR A 31 -3.97 -5.30 -1.31
CA THR A 31 -5.37 -5.70 -1.07
C THR A 31 -5.71 -7.03 -1.74
N GLN A 32 -5.20 -7.25 -2.96
CA GLN A 32 -5.39 -8.48 -3.73
C GLN A 32 -4.49 -9.62 -3.24
N ALA A 33 -3.31 -9.30 -2.68
CA ALA A 33 -2.39 -10.29 -2.16
C ALA A 33 -2.98 -11.03 -0.95
N ILE A 34 -2.92 -12.36 -1.02
CA ILE A 34 -3.27 -13.26 0.08
C ILE A 34 -2.02 -13.41 0.95
N TRP A 35 -1.87 -12.51 1.91
CA TRP A 35 -0.80 -12.55 2.89
C TRP A 35 -1.08 -13.65 3.91
N ASN A 36 -0.27 -14.70 3.94
CA ASN A 36 -0.43 -15.79 4.91
C ASN A 36 0.23 -15.45 6.26
N ASN A 37 1.27 -14.61 6.24
CA ASN A 37 1.95 -14.15 7.45
C ASN A 37 2.57 -12.76 7.24
N SER A 38 2.89 -12.07 8.34
CA SER A 38 3.53 -10.75 8.31
C SER A 38 4.99 -10.78 7.81
N ASN A 39 5.61 -11.95 7.71
CA ASN A 39 6.98 -12.09 7.19
C ASN A 39 7.04 -11.97 5.67
N GLU A 40 6.00 -12.40 4.94
CA GLU A 40 5.90 -12.20 3.48
C GLU A 40 5.89 -10.71 3.13
N LEU A 41 5.22 -9.89 3.96
CA LEU A 41 5.21 -8.44 3.81
C LEU A 41 6.62 -7.85 3.95
N LYS A 42 7.36 -8.28 4.98
CA LYS A 42 8.76 -7.84 5.19
C LYS A 42 9.72 -8.32 4.11
N ALA A 43 9.43 -9.46 3.48
CA ALA A 43 10.23 -9.99 2.39
C ALA A 43 10.08 -9.14 1.11
N GLN A 44 8.85 -8.74 0.76
CA GLN A 44 8.59 -7.86 -0.38
C GLN A 44 8.98 -6.41 -0.10
N PHE A 45 8.54 -5.88 1.04
CA PHE A 45 8.82 -4.52 1.48
C PHE A 45 9.90 -4.61 2.54
N ARG A 46 11.15 -4.75 2.09
CA ARG A 46 12.37 -4.87 2.92
C ARG A 46 12.57 -3.77 3.98
N ASN A 47 11.68 -2.77 4.03
CA ASN A 47 11.72 -1.60 4.89
C ASN A 47 10.34 -1.29 5.52
N ALA A 48 9.49 -2.32 5.72
CA ALA A 48 8.16 -2.23 6.32
C ALA A 48 8.11 -2.70 7.78
#